data_AF-A0A7R6PM69-F1
#
_entry.id   AF-A0A7R6PM69-F1
#
_cell.length_a   1.000
_cell.length_b   1.000
_cell.length_c   1.000
_cell.angle_alpha   90.00
_cell.angle_beta   90.00
_cell.angle_gamma   90.00
#
_symmetry.space_group_name_H-M   'P 1'
#
loop_
_entity.id
_entity.type
_entity.pdbx_description
1 polymer ?
#
loop_
_entity_poly.entity_id
_entity_poly.type
_entity_poly.pdbx_seq_one_letter_code
_entity_poly.pdbx_strand_id
1 'polypeptide(L)'
;MATYWHFTKSDEFENKISEIKQKFEDCSLIEADLIVKNEGAFVRIENKEDAEKILLHNTVIIYGENIADGYEKAINEFDFSQAVFVSAESKTADIEKKLISGVHGAKECHFVVIQPV
;
A
#
# COMPACT_ATOMS: atom_id res chain seq x y z
N MET A 1 4.08 -2.32 -10.59
CA MET A 1 3.69 -2.98 -9.35
C MET A 1 2.23 -3.30 -9.50
N ALA A 2 1.88 -4.55 -9.83
CA ALA A 2 0.49 -4.93 -9.96
C ALA A 2 -0.24 -4.62 -8.65
N THR A 3 -1.41 -3.99 -8.75
CA THR A 3 -2.11 -3.46 -7.58
C THR A 3 -3.47 -4.12 -7.43
N TYR A 4 -3.80 -4.52 -6.20
CA TYR A 4 -5.06 -5.16 -5.85
C TYR A 4 -5.70 -4.46 -4.65
N TRP A 5 -7.02 -4.26 -4.71
CA TRP A 5 -7.80 -3.64 -3.65
C TRP A 5 -8.73 -4.67 -3.02
N HIS A 6 -8.71 -4.74 -1.68
CA HIS A 6 -9.53 -5.64 -0.88
C HIS A 6 -10.30 -4.78 0.12
N PHE A 7 -11.62 -4.96 0.18
CA PHE A 7 -12.46 -4.32 1.18
C PHE A 7 -12.97 -5.42 2.10
N THR A 8 -12.73 -5.27 3.40
CA THR A 8 -13.05 -6.31 4.39
C THR A 8 -13.58 -5.68 5.67
N LYS A 9 -14.39 -6.42 6.42
CA LYS A 9 -14.82 -6.01 7.75
C LYS A 9 -13.71 -6.29 8.76
N SER A 10 -13.75 -5.57 9.88
CA SER A 10 -12.77 -5.72 10.97
C SER A 10 -12.68 -7.17 11.49
N ASP A 11 -13.80 -7.89 11.60
CA ASP A 11 -13.86 -9.28 12.05
C ASP A 11 -13.33 -10.31 11.02
N GLU A 12 -13.19 -9.90 9.76
CA GLU A 12 -12.67 -10.74 8.67
C GLU A 12 -11.20 -10.42 8.30
N PHE A 13 -10.62 -9.38 8.90
CA PHE A 13 -9.30 -8.85 8.56
C PHE A 13 -8.20 -9.92 8.60
N GLU A 14 -8.05 -10.62 9.73
CA GLU A 14 -7.01 -11.65 9.92
C GLU A 14 -7.11 -12.79 8.91
N ASN A 15 -8.35 -13.19 8.58
CA ASN A 15 -8.61 -14.20 7.57
C ASN A 15 -8.20 -13.70 6.18
N LYS A 16 -8.51 -12.45 5.84
CA LYS A 16 -8.11 -11.83 4.57
C LYS A 16 -6.60 -11.73 4.43
N ILE A 17 -5.89 -11.27 5.47
CA ILE A 17 -4.43 -11.21 5.47
C ILE A 17 -3.82 -12.60 5.29
N SER A 18 -4.33 -13.59 6.01
CA SER A 18 -3.86 -14.99 5.89
C SER A 18 -4.07 -15.55 4.48
N GLU A 19 -5.23 -15.31 3.87
CA GLU A 19 -5.55 -15.72 2.50
C GLU A 19 -4.56 -15.14 1.48
N ILE A 20 -4.18 -13.87 1.63
CA ILE A 20 -3.22 -13.21 0.74
C ILE A 20 -1.81 -13.76 0.98
N LYS A 21 -1.35 -13.82 2.24
CA LYS A 21 0.00 -14.31 2.58
C LYS A 21 0.26 -15.74 2.12
N GLN A 22 -0.75 -16.61 2.14
CA GLN A 22 -0.60 -18.00 1.65
C GLN A 22 -0.28 -18.10 0.15
N LYS A 23 -0.51 -17.04 -0.64
CA LYS A 23 -0.22 -17.01 -2.08
C LYS A 23 1.21 -16.57 -2.40
N PHE A 24 1.95 -16.04 -1.41
CA PHE A 24 3.27 -15.42 -1.64
C PHE A 24 4.30 -15.89 -0.59
N GLU A 25 5.43 -16.42 -1.04
CA GLU A 25 6.53 -16.83 -0.16
C GLU A 25 7.27 -15.63 0.46
N ASP A 26 7.30 -14.49 -0.25
CA ASP A 26 8.01 -13.28 0.15
C ASP A 26 7.03 -12.09 0.21
N CYS A 27 6.55 -11.83 1.43
CA CYS A 27 5.48 -10.87 1.67
C CYS A 27 5.69 -10.07 2.95
N SER A 28 5.57 -8.74 2.86
CA SER A 28 5.53 -7.84 4.01
C SER A 28 4.10 -7.36 4.29
N LEU A 29 3.85 -6.97 5.54
CA LEU A 29 2.60 -6.38 5.99
C LEU A 29 2.89 -5.06 6.68
N ILE A 30 2.17 -4.00 6.30
CA ILE A 30 2.40 -2.64 6.77
C ILE A 30 1.08 -1.93 6.99
N GLU A 31 1.00 -1.18 8.09
CA GLU A 31 -0.13 -0.30 8.39
C GLU A 31 0.05 1.06 7.70
N ALA A 32 -1.02 1.57 7.12
CA ALA A 32 -1.07 2.91 6.56
C ALA A 32 -1.64 3.90 7.56
N ASP A 33 -1.03 5.09 7.63
CA ASP A 33 -1.60 6.23 8.35
C ASP A 33 -2.91 6.67 7.67
N LEU A 34 -2.95 6.61 6.33
CA LEU A 34 -4.11 6.97 5.54
C LEU A 34 -4.11 6.24 4.18
N ILE A 35 -5.24 5.63 3.84
CA ILE A 35 -5.49 5.08 2.50
C ILE A 35 -6.18 6.13 1.64
N VAL A 36 -5.67 6.38 0.44
CA VAL A 36 -6.32 7.22 -0.57
C VAL A 36 -7.00 6.31 -1.58
N LYS A 37 -8.33 6.30 -1.57
CA LYS A 37 -9.13 5.33 -2.32
C LYS A 37 -8.77 5.31 -3.81
N ASN A 38 -8.42 4.13 -4.34
CA ASN A 38 -7.99 3.89 -5.72
C ASN A 38 -6.68 4.57 -6.15
N GLU A 39 -6.01 5.31 -5.27
CA GLU A 39 -4.78 6.06 -5.60
C GLU A 39 -3.55 5.51 -4.89
N GLY A 40 -3.68 5.05 -3.65
CA GLY A 40 -2.55 4.53 -2.89
C GLY A 40 -2.73 4.65 -1.38
N ALA A 41 -1.62 4.74 -0.65
CA ALA A 41 -1.63 4.96 0.78
C ALA A 41 -0.39 5.74 1.25
N PHE A 42 -0.56 6.52 2.31
CA PHE A 42 0.54 7.10 3.06
C PHE A 42 0.98 6.12 4.15
N VAL A 43 2.25 5.73 4.10
CA VAL A 43 2.87 4.80 5.04
C VAL A 43 4.01 5.52 5.74
N ARG A 44 4.00 5.50 7.08
CA ARG A 44 5.05 6.14 7.87
C ARG A 44 6.33 5.32 7.84
N ILE A 45 7.47 6.01 7.70
CA ILE A 45 8.81 5.41 7.77
C ILE A 45 9.57 6.08 8.90
N GLU A 46 9.68 5.40 10.04
CA GLU A 46 10.40 5.91 11.21
C GLU A 46 11.83 5.36 11.25
N ASN A 47 12.03 4.16 10.71
CA ASN A 47 13.31 3.47 10.76
C ASN A 47 13.61 2.66 9.48
N LYS A 48 14.79 2.02 9.45
CA LYS A 48 15.25 1.21 8.32
C LYS A 48 14.35 0.01 8.04
N GLU A 49 13.84 -0.65 9.08
CA GLU A 49 12.99 -1.84 8.94
C GLU A 49 11.68 -1.51 8.22
N ASP A 50 11.10 -0.34 8.49
CA ASP A 50 9.89 0.14 7.79
C ASP A 50 10.15 0.32 6.30
N ALA A 51 11.29 0.92 5.95
CA ALA A 51 11.72 1.07 4.56
C ALA A 51 11.99 -0.29 3.89
N GLU A 52 12.60 -1.23 4.61
CA GLU A 52 12.87 -2.59 4.10
C GLU A 52 11.59 -3.36 3.81
N LYS A 53 10.55 -3.23 4.65
CA LYS A 53 9.23 -3.84 4.40
C LYS A 53 8.63 -3.41 3.07
N ILE A 54 8.83 -2.15 2.65
CA ILE A 54 8.31 -1.64 1.36
C ILE A 54 9.20 -2.05 0.19
N LEU A 55 10.52 -1.95 0.36
CA LEU A 55 11.47 -1.96 -0.76
C LEU A 55 12.10 -3.32 -1.05
N LEU A 56 12.18 -4.21 -0.06
CA LEU A 56 12.94 -5.47 -0.17
C LEU A 56 12.09 -6.73 -0.34
N HIS A 57 10.77 -6.59 -0.35
CA HIS A 57 9.84 -7.71 -0.55
C HIS A 57 9.20 -7.69 -1.94
N ASN A 58 8.99 -8.86 -2.53
CA ASN A 58 8.31 -9.00 -3.81
C ASN A 58 6.82 -8.62 -3.72
N THR A 59 6.18 -8.87 -2.58
CA THR A 59 4.77 -8.50 -2.33
C THR A 59 4.66 -7.68 -1.06
N VAL A 60 3.92 -6.57 -1.12
CA VAL A 60 3.58 -5.76 0.06
C VAL A 60 2.06 -5.76 0.26
N ILE A 61 1.64 -5.96 1.51
CA ILE A 61 0.26 -5.77 1.93
C ILE A 61 0.21 -4.50 2.76
N ILE A 62 -0.57 -3.52 2.32
CA ILE A 62 -0.80 -2.26 3.03
C ILE A 62 -2.23 -2.26 3.53
N TYR A 63 -2.43 -2.11 4.84
CA TYR A 63 -3.76 -2.10 5.44
C TYR A 63 -4.05 -0.83 6.23
N GLY A 64 -5.33 -0.51 6.40
CA GLY A 64 -5.75 0.63 7.20
C GLY A 64 -7.26 0.83 7.21
N GLU A 65 -7.73 1.60 8.17
CA GLU A 65 -9.14 1.97 8.37
C GLU A 65 -9.44 3.43 8.01
N ASN A 66 -8.42 4.30 8.06
CA ASN A 66 -8.56 5.71 7.69
C ASN A 66 -8.52 5.85 6.17
N ILE A 67 -9.58 6.41 5.59
CA ILE A 67 -9.74 6.54 4.14
C ILE A 67 -9.99 8.00 3.77
N ALA A 68 -9.22 8.50 2.80
CA ALA A 68 -9.51 9.74 2.10
C ALA A 68 -10.06 9.45 0.69
N ASP A 69 -11.00 10.29 0.24
CA ASP A 69 -11.62 10.18 -1.08
C ASP A 69 -10.76 10.72 -2.23
N GLY A 70 -9.59 11.32 -1.93
CA GLY A 70 -8.67 11.81 -2.94
C GLY A 70 -7.36 12.35 -2.37
N TYR A 71 -6.30 12.29 -3.18
CA TYR A 71 -4.93 12.63 -2.75
C TYR A 71 -4.78 14.11 -2.36
N GLU A 72 -5.35 15.04 -3.12
CA GLU A 72 -5.25 16.47 -2.83
C GLU A 72 -5.85 16.83 -1.47
N LYS A 73 -6.97 16.20 -1.12
CA LYS A 73 -7.61 16.42 0.18
C LYS A 73 -6.74 15.87 1.30
N ALA A 74 -6.19 14.66 1.11
CA ALA A 74 -5.32 14.01 2.07
C ALA A 74 -4.10 14.87 2.45
N ILE A 75 -3.34 15.37 1.46
CA ILE A 75 -2.12 16.16 1.72
C ILE A 75 -2.37 17.50 2.39
N ASN A 76 -3.60 18.03 2.32
CA ASN A 76 -3.97 19.30 2.95
C ASN A 76 -4.47 19.12 4.39
N GLU A 77 -4.95 17.93 4.74
CA GLU A 77 -5.59 17.66 6.04
C GLU A 77 -4.66 16.93 7.04
N PHE A 78 -3.56 16.34 6.56
CA PHE A 78 -2.67 15.50 7.37
C PHE A 78 -1.20 15.92 7.22
N ASP A 79 -0.43 15.78 8.31
CA ASP A 79 1.03 15.95 8.28
C ASP A 79 1.71 14.63 7.89
N PHE A 80 2.44 14.67 6.77
CA PHE A 80 3.13 13.53 6.18
C PHE A 80 4.65 13.71 6.15
N SER A 81 5.22 14.55 7.02
CA SER A 81 6.66 14.88 7.03
C SER A 81 7.61 13.67 7.07
N GLN A 82 7.15 12.49 7.50
CA GLN A 82 7.90 11.22 7.49
C GLN A 82 7.16 10.07 6.79
N ALA A 83 6.22 10.37 5.89
CA ALA A 83 5.46 9.34 5.17
C ALA A 83 5.96 9.18 3.73
N VAL A 84 5.93 7.94 3.27
CA VAL A 84 6.06 7.57 1.86
C VAL A 84 4.67 7.36 1.30
N PHE A 85 4.37 7.95 0.15
CA PHE A 85 3.16 7.63 -0.59
C PHE A 85 3.42 6.43 -1.50
N VAL A 86 2.79 5.30 -1.19
CA VAL A 86 2.81 4.11 -2.05
C VAL A 86 1.62 4.20 -3.00
N SER A 87 1.88 4.60 -4.25
CA SER A 87 0.85 4.75 -5.27
C SER A 87 0.42 3.41 -5.87
N ALA A 88 -0.88 3.25 -6.07
CA ALA A 88 -1.42 2.26 -6.97
C ALA A 88 -0.92 2.51 -8.40
N GLU A 89 -0.86 1.45 -9.20
CA GLU A 89 -0.44 1.56 -10.59
C GLU A 89 -1.33 2.51 -11.40
N SER A 90 -0.74 3.54 -11.99
CA SER A 90 -1.44 4.50 -12.85
C SER A 90 -1.67 3.93 -14.25
N LYS A 91 -2.63 4.50 -14.99
CA LYS A 91 -2.85 4.15 -16.40
C LYS A 91 -1.67 4.53 -17.32
N THR A 92 -0.75 5.38 -16.88
CA THR A 92 0.47 5.77 -17.63
C THR A 92 1.71 4.96 -17.24
N ALA A 93 1.60 4.12 -16.20
CA ALA A 93 2.72 3.38 -15.65
C ALA A 93 3.42 2.47 -16.68
N ASP A 94 2.71 1.99 -17.71
CA ASP A 94 3.29 1.18 -18.78
C ASP A 94 4.31 1.94 -19.65
N ILE A 95 4.17 3.26 -19.77
CA ILE A 95 5.13 4.12 -20.46
C ILE A 95 6.32 4.39 -19.53
N GLU A 96 6.05 4.73 -18.27
CA GLU A 96 7.06 5.05 -17.26
C GLU A 96 8.00 3.85 -16.98
N LYS A 97 7.45 2.64 -16.87
CA LYS A 97 8.22 1.39 -16.69
C LYS A 97 9.14 1.05 -17.86
N LYS A 98 8.85 1.55 -19.08
CA LYS A 98 9.70 1.36 -20.26
C LYS A 98 10.83 2.38 -20.34
N LEU A 99 10.68 3.52 -19.64
CA LEU A 99 11.61 4.64 -19.69
C LEU A 99 12.60 4.67 -18.54
N ILE A 100 12.33 3.93 -17.45
CA ILE A 100 13.14 3.94 -16.22
C ILE A 100 13.80 2.57 -16.02
N SER A 101 15.12 2.56 -15.85
CA SER A 101 15.94 1.39 -15.53
C SER A 101 16.37 1.45 -14.06
N GLY A 102 16.01 0.45 -13.23
CA GLY A 102 16.37 0.42 -11.80
C GLY A 102 15.51 -0.51 -10.95
N VAL A 103 15.77 -0.56 -9.63
CA VAL A 103 15.04 -1.39 -8.66
C VAL A 103 13.60 -0.88 -8.58
N HIS A 104 12.69 -1.67 -9.15
CA HIS A 104 11.27 -1.52 -8.91
C HIS A 104 11.04 -2.14 -7.52
N GLY A 105 10.33 -1.45 -6.62
CA GLY A 105 9.97 -1.97 -5.30
C GLY A 105 9.12 -3.25 -5.40
N ALA A 106 8.14 -3.43 -4.51
CA ALA A 106 7.27 -4.61 -4.60
C ALA A 106 6.71 -4.81 -6.03
N LYS A 107 6.73 -6.07 -6.49
CA LYS A 107 6.12 -6.47 -7.77
C LYS A 107 4.61 -6.41 -7.67
N GLU A 108 4.07 -6.74 -6.49
CA GLU A 108 2.65 -6.75 -6.19
C GLU A 108 2.36 -5.95 -4.91
N CYS A 109 1.28 -5.19 -4.93
CA CYS A 109 0.79 -4.42 -3.78
C CYS A 109 -0.69 -4.71 -3.55
N HIS A 110 -1.00 -5.12 -2.33
CA HIS A 110 -2.37 -5.40 -1.89
C HIS A 110 -2.80 -4.35 -0.88
N PHE A 111 -3.72 -3.47 -1.27
CA PHE A 111 -4.38 -2.55 -0.35
C PHE A 111 -5.55 -3.26 0.31
N VAL A 112 -5.54 -3.36 1.64
CA VAL A 112 -6.61 -3.96 2.45
C VAL A 112 -7.29 -2.88 3.29
N VAL A 113 -8.47 -2.48 2.84
CA VAL A 113 -9.27 -1.43 3.46
C VAL A 113 -10.22 -2.06 4.47
N ILE A 114 -10.01 -1.75 5.75
CA ILE A 114 -10.85 -2.21 6.85
C ILE A 114 -12.06 -1.27 6.95
N GLN A 115 -13.25 -1.81 6.78
CA GLN A 115 -14.49 -1.06 6.89
C GLN A 115 -15.01 -1.13 8.33
N PRO A 116 -15.46 0.00 8.91
CA PRO A 116 -16.17 -0.01 10.18
C PRO A 116 -17.49 -0.79 10.03
N VAL A 117 -17.86 -1.51 11.09
CA VAL A 117 -19.10 -2.31 11.18
C VAL A 117 -20.32 -1.42 11.38
#